data_AF-A0A7Y2Y5N9-F1
#
_entry.id   AF-A0A7Y2Y5N9-F1
#
_cell.length_a   1.000
_cell.length_b   1.000
_cell.length_c   1.000
_cell.angle_alpha   90.00
_cell.angle_beta   90.00
_cell.angle_gamma   90.00
#
_symmetry.space_group_name_H-M   'P 1'
#
loop_
_entity.id
_entity.type
_entity.pdbx_description
1 polymer ?
#
loop_
_entity_poly.entity_id
_entity_poly.type
_entity_poly.pdbx_seq_one_letter_code
_entity_poly.pdbx_strand_id
1 'polypeptide(L)'
;MSKKDIDEFRRAMQGTKPLQADDRVPHEKPKPKPRARFTKADEREVLAESLEDDIDTIEHGYGGALRFARQHVGRRTMRKLQRGGYAVQAEIDLHGMTLEEAKPALADFIDYNAAQGKLCVRVVHGKGLGSGHRG
;
A
#
# COMPACT_ATOMS: atom_id res chain seq x y z
N MET A 1 19.38 44.46 26.75
CA MET A 1 20.71 44.87 26.23
C MET A 1 20.81 46.37 26.38
N SER A 2 21.90 46.87 26.98
CA SER A 2 22.13 48.30 27.16
C SER A 2 22.50 48.95 25.82
N LYS A 3 22.19 50.25 25.66
CA LYS A 3 22.58 51.02 24.47
C LYS A 3 24.10 51.02 24.27
N LYS A 4 24.86 50.98 25.37
CA LYS A 4 26.31 50.86 25.38
C LYS A 4 26.80 49.55 24.77
N ASP A 5 26.17 48.43 25.13
CA ASP A 5 26.53 47.09 24.62
C ASP A 5 26.34 47.00 23.09
N ILE A 6 25.30 47.66 22.58
CA ILE A 6 24.99 47.69 21.14
C ILE A 6 26.06 48.50 20.39
N ASP A 7 26.48 49.64 20.92
CA ASP A 7 27.50 50.47 20.28
C ASP A 7 28.89 49.84 20.32
N GLU A 8 29.21 49.12 21.39
CA GLU A 8 30.45 48.35 21.52
C GLU A 8 30.48 47.17 20.53
N PHE A 9 29.36 46.46 20.39
CA PHE A 9 29.20 45.41 19.39
C PHE A 9 29.38 45.94 17.95
N ARG A 10 28.79 47.09 17.63
CA ARG A 10 28.94 47.71 16.29
C ARG A 10 30.39 48.06 15.97
N ARG A 11 31.16 48.54 16.95
CA ARG A 11 32.59 48.80 16.78
C ARG A 11 33.37 47.50 16.53
N ALA A 12 33.10 46.46 17.32
CA ALA A 12 33.77 45.17 17.18
C ALA A 12 33.52 44.51 15.81
N MET A 13 32.35 44.76 15.19
CA MET A 13 31.96 44.20 13.90
C MET A 13 32.40 45.04 12.68
N GLN A 14 33.05 46.20 12.88
CA GLN A 14 33.56 47.02 11.77
C GLN A 14 34.63 46.25 10.98
N GLY A 15 34.47 46.21 9.65
CA GLY A 15 35.39 45.52 8.74
C GLY A 15 35.08 44.03 8.50
N THR A 16 34.03 43.50 9.12
CA THR A 16 33.57 42.13 8.82
C THR A 16 32.88 42.08 7.47
N LYS A 17 33.24 41.09 6.65
CA LYS A 17 32.54 40.78 5.41
C LYS A 17 31.52 39.68 5.68
N PRO A 18 30.23 39.87 5.36
CA PRO A 18 29.25 38.80 5.42
C PRO A 18 29.73 37.62 4.57
N LEU A 19 29.60 36.41 5.11
CA LEU A 19 29.83 35.20 4.33
C LEU A 19 28.79 35.16 3.20
N GLN A 20 29.23 34.82 1.99
CA GLN A 20 28.29 34.54 0.92
C GLN A 20 27.53 33.27 1.27
N ALA A 21 26.21 33.39 1.35
CA ALA A 21 25.35 32.24 1.48
C ALA A 21 25.21 31.63 0.09
N ASP A 22 25.91 30.54 -0.16
CA ASP A 22 25.57 29.67 -1.29
C ASP A 22 24.14 29.13 -1.10
N ASP A 23 23.45 28.88 -2.21
CA ASP A 23 22.13 28.25 -2.19
C ASP A 23 22.19 26.99 -1.33
N ARG A 24 21.39 26.97 -0.26
CA ARG A 24 21.30 25.81 0.63
C ARG A 24 20.86 24.62 -0.20
N VAL A 25 21.75 23.64 -0.34
CA VAL A 25 21.45 22.38 -1.03
C VAL A 25 20.19 21.77 -0.40
N PRO A 26 19.16 21.42 -1.18
CA PRO A 26 18.01 20.70 -0.67
C PRO A 26 18.49 19.37 -0.10
N HIS A 27 18.54 19.26 1.23
CA HIS A 27 18.76 17.98 1.89
C HIS A 27 17.47 17.15 1.77
N GLU A 28 17.33 16.41 0.68
CA GLU A 28 16.35 15.34 0.60
C GLU A 28 16.81 14.19 1.52
N LYS A 29 16.25 14.15 2.72
CA LYS A 29 16.41 12.97 3.59
C LYS A 29 15.79 11.77 2.87
N PRO A 30 16.53 10.66 2.66
CA PRO A 30 15.94 9.47 2.08
C PRO A 30 14.81 8.99 2.99
N LYS A 31 13.63 8.77 2.40
CA LYS A 31 12.47 8.25 3.15
C LYS A 31 12.86 6.89 3.75
N PRO A 32 12.56 6.63 5.04
CA PRO A 32 12.87 5.36 5.65
C PRO A 32 12.19 4.24 4.86
N LYS A 33 12.94 3.15 4.61
CA LYS A 33 12.39 1.98 3.91
C LYS A 33 11.22 1.43 4.75
N PRO A 34 10.06 1.16 4.14
CA PRO A 34 8.95 0.53 4.86
C PRO A 34 9.41 -0.83 5.37
N ARG A 35 9.33 -1.03 6.69
CA ARG A 35 9.60 -2.30 7.36
C ARG A 35 8.27 -2.97 7.65
N ALA A 36 7.97 -4.08 6.99
CA ALA A 36 6.87 -4.95 7.36
C ALA A 36 7.16 -5.52 8.76
N ARG A 37 6.16 -5.49 9.65
CA ARG A 37 6.25 -5.98 11.04
C ARG A 37 5.65 -7.39 11.21
N PHE A 38 5.12 -7.98 10.14
CA PHE A 38 4.50 -9.30 10.15
C PHE A 38 5.52 -10.36 9.74
N THR A 39 5.51 -11.49 10.44
CA THR A 39 6.37 -12.61 10.05
C THR A 39 5.75 -13.34 8.85
N LYS A 40 6.57 -14.02 8.04
CA LYS A 40 6.08 -14.77 6.87
C LYS A 40 5.04 -15.85 7.21
N ALA A 41 5.06 -16.35 8.46
CA ALA A 41 4.07 -17.31 8.94
C ALA A 41 2.72 -16.62 9.17
N ASP A 42 2.73 -15.47 9.85
CA ASP A 42 1.53 -14.66 10.07
C ASP A 42 0.89 -14.22 8.73
N GLU A 43 1.72 -13.86 7.73
CA GLU A 43 1.24 -13.46 6.40
C GLU A 43 0.52 -14.61 5.67
N ARG A 44 1.03 -15.84 5.79
CA ARG A 44 0.42 -17.04 5.18
C ARG A 44 -0.87 -17.45 5.87
N GLU A 45 -0.91 -17.38 7.19
CA GLU A 45 -2.11 -17.69 7.98
C GLU A 45 -3.24 -16.70 7.68
N VAL A 46 -2.89 -15.42 7.61
CA VAL A 46 -3.78 -14.33 7.17
C VAL A 46 -4.33 -14.56 5.76
N LEU A 47 -3.51 -15.08 4.85
CA LEU A 47 -3.95 -15.38 3.49
C LEU A 47 -4.92 -16.57 3.48
N ALA A 48 -4.58 -17.65 4.20
CA ALA A 48 -5.42 -18.84 4.30
C ALA A 48 -6.80 -18.51 4.89
N GLU A 49 -6.84 -17.79 6.02
CA GLU A 49 -8.08 -17.32 6.64
C GLU A 49 -8.97 -16.54 5.65
N SER A 50 -8.37 -15.64 4.87
CA SER A 50 -9.10 -14.81 3.90
C SER A 50 -9.65 -15.61 2.70
N LEU A 51 -9.12 -16.80 2.40
CA LEU A 51 -9.59 -17.68 1.33
C LEU A 51 -10.69 -18.65 1.81
N GLU A 52 -10.85 -18.80 3.12
CA GLU A 52 -11.84 -19.66 3.76
C GLU A 52 -13.17 -18.93 4.06
N ASP A 53 -13.15 -17.60 4.18
CA ASP A 53 -14.36 -16.78 4.37
C ASP A 53 -15.38 -16.95 3.22
N ASP A 54 -16.65 -17.21 3.58
CA ASP A 54 -17.75 -17.43 2.64
C ASP A 54 -18.01 -16.17 1.78
N ILE A 55 -17.76 -16.31 0.46
CA ILE A 55 -17.95 -15.29 -0.58
C ILE A 55 -19.38 -14.71 -0.55
N ASP A 56 -20.37 -15.55 -0.24
CA ASP A 56 -21.79 -15.20 -0.16
C ASP A 56 -22.06 -14.12 0.90
N THR A 57 -21.26 -14.03 1.95
CA THR A 57 -21.40 -13.00 3.00
C THR A 57 -20.99 -11.60 2.50
N ILE A 58 -20.22 -11.53 1.41
CA ILE A 58 -19.72 -10.29 0.80
C ILE A 58 -20.58 -9.88 -0.42
N GLU A 59 -21.30 -10.82 -1.04
CA GLU A 59 -22.00 -10.64 -2.31
C GLU A 59 -23.43 -10.08 -2.23
N HIS A 60 -23.96 -9.78 -1.03
CA HIS A 60 -25.33 -9.28 -0.84
C HIS A 60 -25.56 -7.82 -1.28
N GLY A 61 -25.33 -7.55 -2.55
CA GLY A 61 -25.77 -6.36 -3.24
C GLY A 61 -25.46 -6.48 -4.72
N TYR A 62 -26.45 -6.84 -5.52
CA TYR A 62 -26.43 -6.69 -6.98
C TYR A 62 -25.82 -5.32 -7.35
N GLY A 63 -24.58 -5.31 -7.86
CA GLY A 63 -23.84 -4.10 -8.24
C GLY A 63 -22.92 -3.47 -7.18
N GLY A 64 -22.75 -4.10 -6.02
CA GLY A 64 -21.81 -3.66 -4.98
C GLY A 64 -20.39 -4.11 -5.27
N ALA A 65 -19.45 -3.18 -5.41
CA ALA A 65 -18.03 -3.52 -5.50
C ALA A 65 -17.61 -4.36 -4.26
N LEU A 66 -17.00 -5.53 -4.47
CA LEU A 66 -16.37 -6.32 -3.41
C LEU A 66 -15.39 -5.42 -2.64
N ARG A 67 -15.66 -5.24 -1.34
CA ARG A 67 -14.90 -4.33 -0.47
C ARG A 67 -14.55 -5.03 0.81
N PHE A 68 -13.30 -5.46 0.88
CA PHE A 68 -12.71 -6.01 2.08
C PHE A 68 -11.46 -5.22 2.48
N ALA A 69 -11.27 -5.04 3.79
CA ALA A 69 -10.08 -4.41 4.35
C ALA A 69 -9.87 -4.92 5.78
N ARG A 70 -8.65 -5.34 6.12
CA ARG A 70 -8.30 -5.68 7.51
C ARG A 70 -8.39 -4.43 8.40
N GLN A 71 -8.63 -4.62 9.70
CA GLN A 71 -8.87 -3.53 10.67
C GLN A 71 -7.79 -2.45 10.68
N HIS A 72 -6.54 -2.82 10.41
CA HIS A 72 -5.39 -1.90 10.39
C HIS A 72 -5.20 -1.17 9.05
N VAL A 73 -6.02 -1.47 8.03
CA VAL A 73 -5.94 -0.82 6.71
C VAL A 73 -6.77 0.45 6.72
N GLY A 74 -6.10 1.60 6.60
CA GLY A 74 -6.76 2.90 6.63
C GLY A 74 -7.70 3.16 5.45
N ARG A 75 -8.81 3.88 5.70
CA ARG A 75 -9.80 4.27 4.68
C ARG A 75 -9.18 4.99 3.47
N ARG A 76 -8.09 5.74 3.67
CA ARG A 76 -7.36 6.43 2.58
C ARG A 76 -6.74 5.45 1.60
N THR A 77 -6.15 4.36 2.09
CA THR A 77 -5.56 3.30 1.26
C THR A 77 -6.63 2.65 0.39
N MET A 78 -7.75 2.25 0.99
CA MET A 78 -8.88 1.66 0.26
C MET A 78 -9.47 2.60 -0.79
N ARG A 79 -9.65 3.88 -0.46
CA ARG A 79 -10.12 4.90 -1.41
C ARG A 79 -9.17 5.14 -2.59
N LYS A 80 -7.85 4.98 -2.36
CA LYS A 80 -6.84 5.11 -3.41
C LYS A 80 -6.85 3.87 -4.31
N LEU A 81 -6.98 2.67 -3.74
CA LEU A 81 -7.13 1.41 -4.48
C LEU A 81 -8.36 1.43 -5.40
N GLN A 82 -9.53 1.81 -4.86
CA GLN A 82 -10.79 1.90 -5.62
C GLN A 82 -10.72 2.87 -6.81
N ARG A 83 -9.87 3.90 -6.75
CA ARG A 83 -9.70 4.89 -7.83
C ARG A 83 -8.59 4.52 -8.82
N GLY A 84 -8.02 3.31 -8.72
CA GLY A 84 -6.88 2.92 -9.56
C GLY A 84 -5.59 3.68 -9.25
N GLY A 85 -5.44 4.21 -8.03
CA GLY A 85 -4.25 4.97 -7.63
C GLY A 85 -3.00 4.13 -7.37
N TYR A 86 -3.09 2.81 -7.51
CA TYR A 86 -1.98 1.87 -7.48
C TYR A 86 -1.88 1.18 -8.83
N ALA A 87 -0.67 1.10 -9.38
CA ALA A 87 -0.43 0.35 -10.61
C ALA A 87 -0.61 -1.15 -10.35
N VAL A 88 -1.25 -1.83 -11.30
CA VAL A 88 -1.35 -3.30 -11.28
C VAL A 88 0.03 -3.87 -11.61
N GLN A 89 0.56 -4.72 -10.73
CA GLN A 89 1.92 -5.30 -10.86
C GLN A 89 1.91 -6.78 -11.26
N ALA A 90 0.75 -7.43 -11.15
CA ALA A 90 0.51 -8.79 -11.59
C ALA A 90 -0.99 -9.00 -11.78
N GLU A 91 -1.33 -10.03 -12.55
CA GLU A 91 -2.71 -10.39 -12.82
C GLU A 91 -2.88 -11.90 -12.94
N ILE A 92 -4.03 -12.38 -12.49
CA ILE A 92 -4.49 -13.74 -12.72
C ILE A 92 -5.91 -13.71 -13.28
N ASP A 93 -6.16 -14.56 -14.27
CA ASP A 93 -7.48 -14.81 -14.81
C ASP A 93 -7.99 -16.16 -14.29
N LEU A 94 -9.08 -16.11 -13.55
CA LEU A 94 -9.79 -17.23 -12.95
C LEU A 94 -11.11 -17.51 -13.69
N HIS A 95 -11.35 -16.85 -14.83
CA HIS A 95 -12.59 -17.02 -15.56
C HIS A 95 -12.79 -18.46 -16.01
N GLY A 96 -13.89 -19.08 -15.57
CA GLY A 96 -14.23 -20.46 -15.92
C GLY A 96 -13.51 -21.53 -15.08
N MET A 97 -12.66 -21.15 -14.12
CA MET A 97 -12.15 -22.11 -13.13
C MET A 97 -13.26 -22.49 -12.14
N THR A 98 -13.29 -23.76 -11.76
CA THR A 98 -14.09 -24.24 -10.62
C THR A 98 -13.50 -23.72 -9.31
N LEU A 99 -14.25 -23.80 -8.21
CA LEU A 99 -13.75 -23.37 -6.90
C LEU A 99 -12.50 -24.16 -6.48
N GLU A 100 -12.48 -25.47 -6.73
CA GLU A 100 -11.37 -26.36 -6.42
C GLU A 100 -10.09 -26.04 -7.22
N GLU A 101 -10.23 -25.44 -8.41
CA GLU A 101 -9.10 -24.98 -9.23
C GLU A 101 -8.69 -23.54 -8.85
N ALA A 102 -9.66 -22.66 -8.66
CA ALA A 102 -9.45 -21.24 -8.42
C ALA A 102 -8.80 -20.97 -7.06
N LYS A 103 -9.20 -21.71 -6.01
CA LYS A 103 -8.64 -21.55 -4.65
C LYS A 103 -7.11 -21.76 -4.61
N PRO A 104 -6.56 -22.93 -5.03
CA PRO A 104 -5.12 -23.13 -5.02
C PRO A 104 -4.41 -22.18 -6.01
N ALA A 105 -4.97 -21.92 -7.19
CA ALA A 105 -4.37 -21.01 -8.16
C ALA A 105 -4.25 -19.56 -7.63
N LEU A 106 -5.28 -19.08 -6.93
CA LEU A 106 -5.26 -17.76 -6.31
C LEU A 106 -4.28 -17.69 -5.12
N ALA A 107 -4.23 -18.73 -4.28
CA ALA A 107 -3.30 -18.82 -3.16
C ALA A 107 -1.85 -18.75 -3.65
N ASP A 108 -1.48 -19.61 -4.61
CA ASP A 108 -0.14 -19.64 -5.21
C ASP A 108 0.23 -18.30 -5.86
N PHE A 109 -0.73 -17.68 -6.56
CA PHE A 109 -0.54 -16.37 -7.17
C PHE A 109 -0.25 -15.29 -6.13
N ILE A 110 -1.01 -15.24 -5.03
CA ILE A 110 -0.80 -14.23 -3.99
C ILE A 110 0.54 -14.46 -3.30
N ASP A 111 0.84 -15.70 -2.89
CA ASP A 111 2.09 -16.05 -2.22
C ASP A 111 3.32 -15.74 -3.06
N TYR A 112 3.29 -16.11 -4.35
CA TYR A 112 4.37 -15.81 -5.28
C TYR A 112 4.60 -14.31 -5.40
N ASN A 113 3.54 -13.53 -5.64
CA ASN A 113 3.68 -12.09 -5.86
C ASN A 113 4.01 -11.32 -4.56
N ALA A 114 3.56 -11.81 -3.40
CA ALA A 114 3.96 -11.29 -2.10
C ALA A 114 5.46 -11.52 -1.85
N ALA A 115 5.98 -12.72 -2.15
CA ALA A 115 7.40 -13.02 -2.08
C ALA A 115 8.26 -12.15 -3.02
N GLN A 116 7.70 -11.72 -4.14
CA GLN A 116 8.32 -10.76 -5.07
C GLN A 116 8.14 -9.29 -4.65
N GLY A 117 7.50 -9.00 -3.51
CA GLY A 117 7.29 -7.64 -3.00
C GLY A 117 6.28 -6.81 -3.79
N LYS A 118 5.37 -7.45 -4.55
CA LYS A 118 4.29 -6.75 -5.24
C LYS A 118 3.15 -6.46 -4.26
N LEU A 119 2.58 -5.27 -4.35
CA LEU A 119 1.62 -4.73 -3.38
C LEU A 119 0.21 -4.55 -3.96
N CYS A 120 0.07 -4.52 -5.29
CA CYS A 120 -1.21 -4.39 -5.97
C CYS A 120 -1.27 -5.35 -7.15
N VAL A 121 -2.22 -6.28 -7.08
CA VAL A 121 -2.48 -7.29 -8.12
C VAL A 121 -3.94 -7.25 -8.53
N ARG A 122 -4.25 -7.77 -9.72
CA ARG A 122 -5.60 -7.86 -10.25
C ARG A 122 -6.02 -9.33 -10.35
N VAL A 123 -7.24 -9.61 -9.91
CA VAL A 123 -7.87 -10.92 -10.07
C VAL A 123 -9.06 -10.74 -10.99
N VAL A 124 -9.10 -11.46 -12.09
CA VAL A 124 -10.21 -11.46 -13.04
C VAL A 124 -10.99 -12.75 -12.81
N HIS A 125 -12.18 -12.68 -12.21
CA HIS A 125 -12.93 -13.88 -11.77
C HIS A 125 -14.33 -14.01 -12.40
N GLY A 126 -14.61 -13.28 -13.49
CA GLY A 126 -15.92 -13.27 -14.13
C GLY A 126 -17.01 -12.53 -13.33
N LYS A 127 -18.22 -12.43 -13.90
CA LYS A 127 -19.32 -11.58 -13.37
C LYS A 127 -20.19 -12.23 -12.27
N GLY A 128 -19.80 -13.38 -11.71
CA GLY A 128 -20.53 -14.01 -10.60
C GLY A 128 -21.94 -14.51 -10.97
N LEU A 129 -22.24 -14.74 -12.25
CA LEU A 129 -23.41 -15.56 -12.59
C LEU A 129 -23.03 -17.00 -12.24
N GLY A 130 -23.53 -17.53 -11.13
CA GLY A 130 -23.37 -18.92 -10.68
C GLY A 130 -23.87 -19.96 -11.69
N SER A 131 -23.23 -20.03 -12.86
CA SER A 131 -23.45 -20.99 -13.94
C SER A 131 -22.18 -21.83 -14.02
N GLY A 132 -22.14 -23.12 -13.69
CA GLY A 132 -23.16 -24.05 -13.23
C GLY A 132 -22.52 -25.43 -13.38
N HIS A 133 -22.45 -26.22 -12.32
CA HIS A 133 -22.30 -27.67 -12.45
C HIS A 133 -23.65 -28.28 -12.09
N ARG A 134 -24.48 -28.44 -13.11
CA ARG A 134 -25.34 -29.63 -13.18
C ARG A 134 -24.44 -30.74 -13.70
N GLY A 135 -24.20 -31.71 -12.84
CA GLY A 135 -23.51 -32.97 -13.09
C GLY A 135 -23.66 -33.80 -11.83
#